data_AF-A0A538PKZ4-F1
#
_entry.id   AF-A0A538PKZ4-F1
#
_cell.length_a   1.000
_cell.length_b   1.000
_cell.length_c   1.000
_cell.angle_alpha   90.00
_cell.angle_beta   90.00
_cell.angle_gamma   90.00
#
_symmetry.space_group_name_H-M   'P 1'
#
loop_
_entity.id
_entity.type
_entity.pdbx_description
1 polymer ?
#
loop_
_entity_poly.entity_id
_entity_poly.type
_entity_poly.pdbx_seq_one_letter_code
_entity_poly.pdbx_strand_id
1 'polypeptide(L)'
;MIVIFTEPRDPHADLVESKLRARGEHVLRFDWADFPMRASLSIEWRGADKHVVLRIAGAQVDLTGCKSAWLRRPGKPQVSQDIEAPFLQGYVDEECFRVMQDTCNALDTRWLPGRFAAIRSRSRRP
;
A
#
# COMPACT_ATOMS: atom_id res chain seq x y z
N MET A 1 -14.47 3.68 1.31
CA MET A 1 -13.51 2.67 1.79
C MET A 1 -12.33 3.36 2.47
N ILE A 2 -11.82 2.78 3.54
CA ILE A 2 -10.61 3.21 4.27
C ILE A 2 -9.55 2.12 4.08
N VAL A 3 -8.31 2.51 3.76
CA VAL A 3 -7.20 1.56 3.57
C VAL A 3 -6.25 1.62 4.77
N ILE A 4 -5.88 0.45 5.30
CA ILE A 4 -4.88 0.32 6.35
C ILE A 4 -3.69 -0.43 5.78
N PHE A 5 -2.55 0.26 5.67
CA PHE A 5 -1.29 -0.34 5.24
C PHE A 5 -0.50 -0.80 6.46
N THR A 6 -0.46 -2.12 6.69
CA THR A 6 0.16 -2.73 7.86
C THR A 6 0.45 -4.21 7.64
N GLU A 7 1.40 -4.75 8.41
CA GLU A 7 1.71 -6.18 8.47
C GLU A 7 0.52 -7.04 8.96
N PRO A 8 0.48 -8.36 8.69
CA PRO A 8 -0.67 -9.20 9.05
C PRO A 8 -0.98 -9.25 10.55
N ARG A 9 0.03 -9.13 11.40
CA ARG A 9 -0.10 -9.25 12.86
C ARG A 9 0.18 -7.90 13.54
N ASP A 10 -0.81 -7.00 13.50
CA ASP A 10 -0.74 -5.69 14.17
C ASP A 10 -1.99 -5.49 15.05
N PRO A 11 -1.90 -5.77 16.37
CA PRO A 11 -3.02 -5.63 17.30
C PRO A 11 -3.59 -4.20 17.36
N HIS A 12 -2.78 -3.17 17.11
CA HIS A 12 -3.28 -1.80 17.07
C HIS A 12 -4.13 -1.57 15.82
N ALA A 13 -3.71 -2.11 14.68
CA ALA A 13 -4.49 -2.05 13.47
C ALA A 13 -5.79 -2.85 13.59
N ASP A 14 -5.78 -4.00 14.26
CA ASP A 14 -6.97 -4.83 14.50
C ASP A 14 -8.03 -4.07 15.31
N LEU A 15 -7.60 -3.37 16.37
CA LEU A 15 -8.48 -2.54 17.18
C LEU A 15 -9.08 -1.37 16.38
N VAL A 16 -8.27 -0.69 15.57
CA VAL A 16 -8.72 0.42 14.73
C VAL A 16 -9.67 -0.07 13.65
N GLU A 17 -9.35 -1.17 12.98
CA GLU A 17 -10.20 -1.81 11.98
C GLU A 17 -11.57 -2.18 12.57
N SER A 18 -11.58 -2.84 13.73
CA SER A 18 -12.82 -3.20 14.43
C SER A 18 -13.69 -1.97 14.71
N LYS A 19 -13.09 -0.86 15.21
CA LYS A 19 -13.81 0.39 15.46
C LYS A 19 -14.35 1.05 14.19
N LEU A 20 -13.62 0.98 13.07
CA LEU A 20 -14.07 1.52 11.79
C LEU A 20 -15.23 0.69 11.23
N ARG A 21 -15.11 -0.64 11.26
CA ARG A 21 -16.18 -1.56 10.82
C ARG A 21 -17.44 -1.41 11.66
N ALA A 22 -17.32 -1.25 12.99
CA ALA A 22 -18.45 -1.00 13.89
C ALA A 22 -19.20 0.31 13.58
N ARG A 23 -18.54 1.26 12.89
CA ARG A 23 -19.15 2.51 12.40
C ARG A 23 -19.71 2.38 10.98
N GLY A 24 -19.72 1.18 10.40
CA GLY A 24 -20.23 0.91 9.06
C GLY A 24 -19.26 1.24 7.92
N GLU A 25 -17.98 1.52 8.21
CA GLU A 25 -17.00 1.80 7.16
C GLU A 25 -16.47 0.51 6.53
N HIS A 26 -16.34 0.52 5.20
CA HIS A 26 -15.62 -0.52 4.48
C HIS A 26 -14.11 -0.33 4.65
N VAL A 27 -13.44 -1.31 5.25
CA VAL A 27 -12.00 -1.30 5.51
C VAL A 27 -11.28 -2.32 4.63
N LEU A 28 -10.25 -1.87 3.93
CA LEU A 28 -9.27 -2.72 3.25
C LEU A 28 -7.99 -2.74 4.11
N ARG A 29 -7.55 -3.93 4.51
CA ARG A 29 -6.22 -4.13 5.10
C ARG A 29 -5.29 -4.68 4.02
N PHE A 30 -4.10 -4.11 3.91
CA PHE A 30 -3.12 -4.56 2.93
C PHE A 30 -1.70 -4.41 3.46
N ASP A 31 -0.90 -5.47 3.32
CA ASP A 31 0.54 -5.41 3.55
C ASP A 31 1.27 -5.25 2.21
N TRP A 32 2.23 -4.33 2.14
CA TRP A 32 3.05 -4.17 0.94
C TRP A 32 3.96 -5.38 0.69
N ALA A 33 4.27 -6.17 1.72
CA ALA A 33 5.00 -7.43 1.55
C ALA A 33 4.26 -8.46 0.67
N ASP A 34 2.94 -8.30 0.50
CA ASP A 34 2.17 -9.15 -0.40
C ASP A 34 2.36 -8.78 -1.88
N PHE A 35 2.86 -7.58 -2.19
CA PHE A 35 3.24 -7.20 -3.54
C PHE A 35 4.74 -7.54 -3.77
N PRO A 36 5.13 -8.12 -4.92
CA PRO A 36 4.31 -8.51 -6.07
C PRO A 36 3.82 -9.98 -6.04
N MET A 37 4.24 -10.78 -5.05
CA MET A 37 4.06 -12.25 -5.08
C MET A 37 2.62 -12.72 -4.91
N ARG A 38 1.81 -11.97 -4.16
CA ARG A 38 0.42 -12.33 -3.78
C ARG A 38 -0.60 -11.27 -4.19
N ALA A 39 -0.13 -10.12 -4.69
CA ALA A 39 -0.95 -9.02 -5.12
C ALA A 39 -0.33 -8.34 -6.35
N SER A 40 -1.17 -7.79 -7.21
CA SER A 40 -0.75 -6.95 -8.32
C SER A 40 -1.40 -5.59 -8.25
N LEU A 41 -0.71 -4.59 -8.78
CA LEU A 41 -1.14 -3.21 -8.77
C LEU A 41 -1.13 -2.68 -10.21
N SER A 42 -2.18 -1.96 -10.57
CA SER A 42 -2.28 -1.24 -11.84
C SER A 42 -2.57 0.23 -11.57
N ILE A 43 -1.85 1.11 -12.25
CA ILE A 43 -2.13 2.54 -12.31
C ILE A 43 -2.29 2.89 -13.77
N GLU A 44 -3.49 3.33 -14.14
CA GLU A 44 -3.79 3.80 -15.49
C GLU A 44 -4.04 5.31 -15.45
N TRP A 45 -3.45 6.05 -16.39
CA TRP A 45 -3.66 7.49 -16.53
C TRP A 45 -4.49 7.77 -17.77
N ARG A 46 -5.58 8.54 -17.62
CA ARG A 46 -6.47 8.96 -18.68
C ARG A 46 -6.53 10.49 -18.68
N GLY A 47 -5.52 11.10 -19.30
CA GLY A 47 -5.31 12.55 -19.19
C GLY A 47 -4.92 12.95 -17.76
N ALA A 48 -5.73 13.81 -17.14
CA ALA A 48 -5.51 14.23 -15.75
C ALA A 48 -6.09 13.24 -14.72
N ASP A 49 -7.00 12.36 -15.16
CA ASP A 49 -7.60 11.35 -14.31
C ASP A 49 -6.68 10.13 -14.20
N LYS A 50 -6.73 9.47 -13.04
CA LYS A 50 -6.02 8.21 -12.78
C LYS A 50 -7.01 7.15 -12.30
N HIS A 51 -6.69 5.90 -12.59
CA HIS A 51 -7.39 4.74 -12.06
C HIS A 51 -6.38 3.81 -11.40
N VAL A 52 -6.51 3.61 -10.09
CA VAL A 52 -5.61 2.80 -9.30
C VAL A 52 -6.35 1.57 -8.80
N VAL A 53 -5.87 0.40 -9.21
CA VAL A 53 -6.48 -0.88 -8.90
C VAL A 53 -5.48 -1.79 -8.23
N LEU A 54 -5.89 -2.37 -7.10
CA LEU A 54 -5.16 -3.39 -6.38
C LEU A 54 -5.91 -4.72 -6.51
N ARG A 55 -5.20 -5.76 -6.97
CA ARG A 55 -5.75 -7.12 -7.06
C ARG A 55 -5.08 -7.99 -6.01
N ILE A 56 -5.88 -8.60 -5.13
CA ILE A 56 -5.41 -9.47 -4.03
C ILE A 56 -6.28 -10.71 -4.00
N ALA A 57 -5.68 -11.90 -3.99
CA ALA A 57 -6.41 -13.17 -3.89
C ALA A 57 -7.59 -13.29 -4.88
N GLY A 58 -7.41 -12.79 -6.11
CA GLY A 58 -8.43 -12.79 -7.16
C GLY A 58 -9.47 -11.66 -7.07
N ALA A 59 -9.61 -11.00 -5.93
CA ALA A 59 -10.47 -9.82 -5.77
C ALA A 59 -9.81 -8.58 -6.36
N GLN A 60 -10.61 -7.72 -6.99
CA GLN A 60 -10.17 -6.43 -7.52
C GLN A 60 -10.73 -5.31 -6.65
N VAL A 61 -9.86 -4.42 -6.19
CA VAL A 61 -10.23 -3.30 -5.33
C VAL A 61 -9.80 -2.00 -5.98
N ASP A 62 -10.76 -1.11 -6.21
CA ASP A 62 -10.49 0.24 -6.71
C ASP A 62 -10.03 1.14 -5.56
N LEU A 63 -8.77 1.59 -5.64
CA LEU A 63 -8.16 2.48 -4.66
C LEU A 63 -8.37 3.96 -5.00
N THR A 64 -8.77 4.28 -6.23
CA THR A 64 -8.95 5.66 -6.73
C THR A 64 -9.90 6.46 -5.85
N GLY A 65 -11.01 5.84 -5.45
CA GLY A 65 -12.05 6.45 -4.61
C GLY A 65 -11.89 6.24 -3.11
N CYS A 66 -10.69 5.86 -2.62
CA CYS A 66 -10.51 5.63 -1.19
C CYS A 66 -10.66 6.95 -0.39
N LYS A 67 -11.46 6.91 0.70
CA LYS A 67 -11.77 8.09 1.52
C LYS A 67 -10.56 8.55 2.33
N SER A 68 -9.84 7.59 2.89
CA SER A 68 -8.63 7.80 3.66
C SER A 68 -7.73 6.56 3.62
N ALA A 69 -6.45 6.79 3.86
CA ALA A 69 -5.45 5.76 4.00
C ALA A 69 -4.60 5.98 5.25
N TRP A 70 -4.30 4.90 5.97
CA TRP A 70 -3.45 4.93 7.14
C TRP A 70 -2.16 4.16 6.85
N LEU A 71 -1.03 4.87 6.81
CA LEU A 71 0.29 4.26 6.70
C LEU A 71 0.81 3.97 8.10
N ARG A 72 0.77 2.71 8.52
CA ARG A 72 1.22 2.31 9.85
C ARG A 72 2.61 1.72 9.80
N ARG A 73 2.72 0.46 9.39
CA ARG A 73 3.95 -0.33 9.33
C ARG A 73 3.78 -1.45 8.30
N PRO A 74 3.54 -1.13 7.02
CA PRO A 74 3.58 -2.18 6.01
C PRO A 74 4.99 -2.78 5.97
N GLY A 75 5.08 -4.08 5.73
CA GLY A 75 6.31 -4.76 5.42
C GLY A 75 6.92 -4.24 4.11
N LYS A 76 8.12 -4.70 3.79
CA LYS A 76 8.74 -4.42 2.50
C LYS A 76 8.26 -5.45 1.48
N PRO A 77 7.96 -5.05 0.23
CA PRO A 77 7.83 -5.98 -0.89
C PRO A 77 8.99 -6.96 -0.92
N GLN A 78 8.69 -8.23 -1.21
CA GLN A 78 9.68 -9.28 -1.40
C GLN A 78 9.37 -10.01 -2.69
N VAL A 79 10.33 -10.04 -3.60
CA VAL A 79 10.23 -10.77 -4.86
C VAL A 79 10.65 -12.24 -4.69
N SER A 80 10.41 -13.06 -5.70
CA SER A 80 10.75 -14.48 -5.63
C SER A 80 12.24 -14.69 -5.31
N GLN A 81 12.51 -15.67 -4.45
CA GLN A 81 13.87 -16.13 -4.15
C GLN A 81 14.46 -16.98 -5.29
N ASP A 82 13.66 -17.33 -6.29
CA ASP A 82 14.10 -18.07 -7.48
C ASP A 82 14.88 -17.19 -8.47
N ILE A 83 15.00 -15.88 -8.21
CA ILE A 83 15.85 -14.99 -9.00
C ILE A 83 17.31 -15.35 -8.72
N GLU A 84 17.95 -16.03 -9.65
CA GLU A 84 19.31 -16.58 -9.51
C GLU A 84 20.39 -15.53 -9.22
N ALA A 85 20.18 -14.28 -9.62
CA ALA A 85 21.12 -13.18 -9.42
C ALA A 85 20.74 -12.34 -8.18
N PRO A 86 21.50 -12.41 -7.06
CA PRO A 86 21.15 -11.70 -5.82
C PRO A 86 21.08 -10.17 -5.97
N PHE A 87 21.93 -9.60 -6.82
CA PHE A 87 21.87 -8.18 -7.15
C PHE A 87 20.55 -7.79 -7.81
N LEU A 88 20.06 -8.63 -8.73
CA LEU A 88 18.79 -8.37 -9.41
C LEU A 88 17.62 -8.49 -8.43
N GLN A 89 17.66 -9.46 -7.52
CA GLN A 89 16.65 -9.60 -6.46
C GLN A 89 16.54 -8.32 -5.61
N GLY A 90 17.66 -7.83 -5.08
CA GLY A 90 17.68 -6.60 -4.29
C GLY A 90 17.22 -5.37 -5.09
N TYR A 91 17.61 -5.28 -6.36
CA TYR A 91 17.13 -4.22 -7.25
C TYR A 91 15.60 -4.26 -7.42
N VAL A 92 15.03 -5.43 -7.70
CA VAL A 92 13.58 -5.55 -7.93
C VAL A 92 12.79 -5.31 -6.63
N ASP A 93 13.29 -5.73 -5.46
CA ASP A 93 12.69 -5.39 -4.17
C ASP A 93 12.59 -3.87 -3.95
N GLU A 94 13.67 -3.14 -4.27
CA GLU A 94 13.68 -1.68 -4.19
C GLU A 94 12.72 -1.03 -5.18
N GLU A 95 12.69 -1.50 -6.44
CA GLU A 95 11.75 -1.00 -7.44
C GLU A 95 10.31 -1.25 -7.01
N CYS A 96 10.00 -2.43 -6.47
CA CYS A 96 8.67 -2.76 -5.95
C CYS A 96 8.28 -1.83 -4.79
N PHE A 97 9.24 -1.53 -3.89
CA PHE A 97 9.02 -0.57 -2.81
C PHE A 97 8.74 0.84 -3.35
N ARG A 98 9.48 1.31 -4.36
CA ARG A 98 9.26 2.62 -5.01
C ARG A 98 7.90 2.68 -5.68
N VAL A 99 7.51 1.64 -6.42
CA VAL A 99 6.17 1.54 -7.03
C VAL A 99 5.08 1.69 -5.96
N MET A 100 5.19 0.97 -4.83
CA MET A 100 4.22 1.11 -3.73
C MET A 100 4.17 2.55 -3.18
N GLN A 101 5.32 3.19 -3.02
CA GLN A 101 5.39 4.59 -2.57
C GLN A 101 4.76 5.56 -3.58
N ASP A 102 5.06 5.41 -4.87
CA ASP A 102 4.56 6.29 -5.92
C ASP A 102 3.05 6.12 -6.13
N THR A 103 2.56 4.89 -5.97
CA THR A 103 1.11 4.60 -5.88
C THR A 103 0.46 5.38 -4.76
N CYS A 104 1.03 5.33 -3.56
CA CYS A 104 0.50 6.05 -2.41
C CYS A 104 0.56 7.57 -2.62
N ASN A 105 1.61 8.09 -3.28
CA ASN A 105 1.68 9.50 -3.68
C ASN A 105 0.62 9.87 -4.71
N ALA A 106 0.28 8.96 -5.61
CA ALA A 106 -0.71 9.21 -6.64
C ALA A 106 -2.12 9.32 -6.06
N LEU A 107 -2.46 8.59 -5.00
CA LEU A 107 -3.81 8.59 -4.41
C LEU A 107 -4.20 9.95 -3.79
N ASP A 108 -5.30 10.54 -4.26
CA ASP A 108 -5.88 11.79 -3.74
C ASP A 108 -6.73 11.54 -2.49
N THR A 109 -6.13 10.93 -1.48
CA THR A 109 -6.83 10.52 -0.25
C THR A 109 -6.29 11.22 0.99
N ARG A 110 -7.06 11.18 2.08
CA ARG A 110 -6.62 11.70 3.37
C ARG A 110 -5.69 10.69 4.04
N TRP A 111 -4.43 11.09 4.23
CA TRP A 111 -3.41 10.22 4.81
C TRP A 111 -3.21 10.48 6.31
N LEU A 112 -3.06 9.39 7.06
CA LEU A 112 -2.57 9.42 8.45
C LEU A 112 -1.15 8.83 8.52
N PRO A 113 -0.23 9.42 9.30
CA PRO A 113 -0.42 10.60 10.18
C PRO A 113 -0.35 11.97 9.47
N GLY A 114 -0.08 12.02 8.17
CA GLY A 114 -0.03 13.25 7.38
C GLY A 114 0.08 12.93 5.89
N ARG A 115 0.21 13.94 5.03
CA ARG A 115 0.37 13.74 3.57
C ARG A 115 1.48 12.72 3.31
N PHE A 116 1.26 11.76 2.42
CA PHE A 116 2.23 10.68 2.19
C PHE A 116 3.63 11.18 1.82
N ALA A 117 3.72 12.20 0.95
CA ALA A 117 4.98 12.88 0.63
C ALA A 117 5.71 13.46 1.86
N ALA A 118 4.97 13.96 2.86
CA ALA A 118 5.54 14.48 4.10
C ALA A 118 5.94 13.36 5.09
N ILE A 119 5.27 12.20 5.05
CA ILE A 119 5.70 11.02 5.80
C ILE A 119 7.08 10.56 5.30
N ARG A 120 7.29 10.55 3.98
CA ARG A 120 8.55 10.16 3.32
C ARG A 120 9.73 11.09 3.61
N SER A 121 9.51 12.41 3.69
CA SER A 121 10.59 13.37 3.97
C SER A 121 11.08 13.31 5.41
N ARG A 122 10.22 12.89 6.35
CA ARG A 122 10.53 12.84 7.78
C ARG A 122 11.32 11.58 8.17
N SER A 123 11.20 10.50 7.41
CA SER A 123 12.02 9.28 7.54
C SER A 123 13.43 9.41 6.94
N ARG A 124 13.76 10.56 6.34
CA ARG A 124 15.09 10.88 5.76
C ARG A 124 15.92 11.84 6.63
N ARG A 125 15.51 12.14 7.87
CA ARG A 125 16.37 12.90 8.78
C ARG A 125 17.47 11.98 9.33
N PRO A 126 18.76 12.41 9.27
CA PRO A 126 19.88 11.67 9.83
C PRO A 126 19.79 11.55 11.36
#